data_AF-J0NVR5-F1
#
_entry.id   AF-J0NVR5-F1
#
_cell.length_a   1.000
_cell.length_b   1.000
_cell.length_c   1.000
_cell.angle_alpha   90.00
_cell.angle_beta   90.00
_cell.angle_gamma   90.00
#
_symmetry.space_group_name_H-M   'P 1'
#
loop_
_entity.id
_entity.type
_entity.pdbx_description
1 polymer ?
#
loop_
_entity_poly.entity_id
_entity_poly.type
_entity_poly.pdbx_seq_one_letter_code
_entity_poly.pdbx_strand_id
1 'polypeptide(L)'
;MTDLNIIAGDLEALRDGVDTVAEALGSAPFGDAAGYVASGMPGSRSAQVVLQACQSIDDAWAALAQGLEDYAFNVDGTISAYATTEDANSVVFQNLAAASQADAH
;
A
#
# COMPACT_ATOMS: atom_id res chain seq x y z
N MET A 1 8.05 -19.35 -10.86
CA MET A 1 8.23 -17.97 -10.38
C MET A 1 9.52 -17.47 -10.97
N THR A 2 9.48 -16.33 -11.63
CA THR A 2 10.69 -15.55 -11.92
C THR A 2 11.11 -14.90 -10.61
N ASP A 3 12.40 -14.97 -10.26
CA ASP A 3 12.90 -14.25 -9.09
C ASP A 3 12.73 -12.74 -9.28
N LEU A 4 12.30 -12.06 -8.22
CA LEU A 4 12.25 -10.61 -8.15
C LEU A 4 13.65 -10.09 -7.82
N ASN A 5 14.19 -9.25 -8.70
CA ASN A 5 15.44 -8.54 -8.44
C ASN A 5 15.13 -7.22 -7.72
N ILE A 6 15.27 -7.22 -6.40
CA ILE A 6 15.06 -6.05 -5.54
C ILE A 6 16.41 -5.41 -5.22
N ILE A 7 16.60 -4.15 -5.58
CA ILE A 7 17.77 -3.35 -5.22
C ILE A 7 17.43 -2.33 -4.12
N ALA A 8 18.46 -1.86 -3.42
CA ALA A 8 18.29 -0.83 -2.39
C ALA A 8 17.59 0.42 -2.96
N GLY A 9 16.54 0.88 -2.28
CA GLY A 9 15.71 2.01 -2.72
C GLY A 9 14.43 1.60 -3.47
N ASP A 10 14.32 0.38 -4.00
CA ASP A 10 13.14 -0.04 -4.76
C ASP A 10 11.88 -0.12 -3.89
N LEU A 11 12.03 -0.61 -2.65
CA LEU A 11 10.91 -0.79 -1.74
C LEU A 11 10.45 0.54 -1.14
N GLU A 12 11.38 1.47 -0.91
CA GLU A 12 11.09 2.85 -0.51
C GLU A 12 10.34 3.59 -1.62
N ALA A 13 10.81 3.48 -2.87
CA ALA A 13 10.12 4.05 -4.02
C ALA A 13 8.72 3.45 -4.21
N LEU A 14 8.57 2.15 -3.94
CA LEU A 14 7.28 1.48 -3.97
C LEU A 14 6.35 2.01 -2.88
N ARG A 15 6.84 2.17 -1.65
CA ARG A 15 6.08 2.77 -0.53
C ARG A 15 5.61 4.18 -0.87
N ASP A 16 6.52 5.04 -1.32
CA ASP A 16 6.20 6.43 -1.68
C ASP A 16 5.15 6.50 -2.80
N GLY A 17 5.21 5.56 -3.76
CA GLY A 17 4.22 5.42 -4.81
C GLY A 17 2.84 5.06 -4.27
N VAL A 18 2.76 4.18 -3.27
CA VAL A 18 1.49 3.80 -2.61
C VAL A 18 0.92 4.97 -1.84
N ASP A 19 1.74 5.68 -1.08
CA ASP A 19 1.32 6.87 -0.32
C ASP A 19 0.79 7.95 -1.28
N THR A 20 1.47 8.18 -2.41
CA THR A 20 1.00 9.11 -3.45
C THR A 20 -0.37 8.72 -4.02
N VAL A 21 -0.60 7.42 -4.26
CA VAL A 21 -1.89 6.92 -4.77
C VAL A 21 -2.97 7.05 -3.70
N ALA A 22 -2.67 6.75 -2.43
CA ALA A 22 -3.61 6.88 -1.32
C ALA A 22 -4.02 8.35 -1.09
N GLU A 23 -3.05 9.27 -1.13
CA GLU A 23 -3.31 10.72 -1.06
C GLU A 23 -4.17 11.21 -2.24
N ALA A 24 -3.87 10.75 -3.46
CA ALA A 24 -4.64 11.09 -4.65
C ALA A 24 -6.07 10.52 -4.61
N LEU A 25 -6.25 9.36 -3.96
CA LEU A 25 -7.56 8.76 -3.74
C LEU A 25 -8.39 9.61 -2.77
N GLY A 26 -7.82 10.02 -1.63
CA GLY A 26 -8.51 10.90 -0.68
C GLY A 26 -9.91 10.39 -0.27
N SER A 27 -10.79 11.33 0.12
CA SER A 27 -12.16 10.99 0.54
C SER A 27 -13.11 10.81 -0.64
N ALA A 28 -14.01 9.83 -0.54
CA ALA A 28 -15.01 9.54 -1.56
C ALA A 28 -16.00 10.73 -1.72
N PRO A 29 -16.18 11.29 -2.94
CA PRO A 29 -17.05 12.45 -3.16
C PRO A 29 -18.52 12.09 -3.46
N PHE A 30 -18.91 10.81 -3.43
CA PHE A 30 -20.16 10.39 -4.10
C PHE A 30 -21.42 10.57 -3.24
N GLY A 31 -21.30 10.60 -1.92
CA GLY A 31 -22.41 10.89 -1.01
C GLY A 31 -23.08 12.24 -1.28
N ASP A 32 -22.29 13.30 -1.51
CA ASP A 32 -22.81 14.65 -1.78
C ASP A 32 -23.58 14.70 -3.12
N ALA A 33 -23.04 14.07 -4.16
CA ALA A 33 -23.67 13.99 -5.47
C ALA A 33 -25.02 13.23 -5.39
N ALA A 34 -25.07 12.17 -4.60
CA ALA A 34 -26.29 11.40 -4.37
C ALA A 34 -27.38 12.24 -3.67
N GLY A 35 -26.97 13.05 -2.68
CA GLY A 35 -27.84 13.99 -1.96
C GLY A 35 -28.50 15.01 -2.90
N TYR A 36 -27.75 15.58 -3.84
CA TYR A 36 -28.30 16.50 -4.84
C TYR A 36 -29.40 15.84 -5.69
N VAL A 37 -29.17 14.64 -6.20
CA VAL A 37 -30.16 13.92 -7.02
C VAL A 37 -31.42 13.61 -6.23
N ALA A 38 -31.27 13.15 -4.99
CA ALA A 38 -32.39 12.86 -4.10
C ALA A 38 -33.22 14.12 -3.80
N SER A 39 -32.57 15.28 -3.66
CA SER A 39 -33.25 16.56 -3.42
C SER A 39 -34.09 17.04 -4.62
N GLY A 40 -33.63 16.77 -5.86
CA GLY A 40 -34.32 17.16 -7.09
C GLY A 40 -35.48 16.24 -7.46
N MET A 41 -35.48 15.00 -6.98
CA MET A 41 -36.55 14.01 -7.25
C MET A 41 -36.95 13.22 -5.98
N PRO A 42 -37.53 13.88 -4.96
CA PRO A 42 -37.82 13.25 -3.68
C PRO A 42 -38.75 12.04 -3.81
N GLY A 43 -38.36 10.91 -3.21
CA GLY A 43 -39.16 9.69 -3.19
C GLY A 43 -39.26 8.95 -4.53
N SER A 44 -38.61 9.44 -5.59
CA SER A 44 -38.61 8.76 -6.89
C SER A 44 -37.78 7.48 -6.85
N ARG A 45 -38.18 6.48 -7.66
CA ARG A 45 -37.40 5.25 -7.84
C ARG A 45 -36.01 5.53 -8.41
N SER A 46 -35.89 6.52 -9.30
CA SER A 46 -34.61 6.93 -9.87
C SER A 46 -33.66 7.50 -8.81
N ALA A 47 -34.17 8.32 -7.89
CA ALA A 47 -33.36 8.81 -6.77
C ALA A 47 -32.87 7.67 -5.86
N GLN A 48 -33.72 6.67 -5.58
CA GLN A 48 -33.32 5.51 -4.79
C GLN A 48 -32.22 4.68 -5.47
N VAL A 49 -32.32 4.47 -6.79
CA VAL A 49 -31.28 3.78 -7.57
C VAL A 49 -29.96 4.54 -7.52
N VAL A 50 -29.98 5.87 -7.65
CA VAL A 50 -28.77 6.69 -7.57
C VAL A 50 -28.16 6.65 -6.17
N LEU A 51 -28.97 6.78 -5.12
CA LEU A 51 -28.48 6.67 -3.74
C LEU A 51 -27.80 5.32 -3.49
N GLN A 52 -28.41 4.23 -3.94
CA GLN A 52 -27.84 2.89 -3.78
C GLN A 52 -26.55 2.70 -4.58
N ALA A 53 -26.48 3.25 -5.80
CA ALA A 53 -25.28 3.21 -6.62
C ALA A 53 -24.15 4.01 -5.98
N CYS A 54 -24.41 5.22 -5.49
CA CYS A 54 -23.42 6.04 -4.80
C CYS A 54 -22.91 5.37 -3.52
N GLN A 55 -23.80 4.76 -2.72
CA GLN A 55 -23.37 3.98 -1.55
C GLN A 55 -22.44 2.83 -1.94
N SER A 56 -22.78 2.10 -3.01
CA SER A 56 -21.94 0.98 -3.47
C SER A 56 -20.56 1.45 -3.95
N ILE A 57 -20.50 2.64 -4.55
CA ILE A 57 -19.23 3.26 -4.97
C ILE A 57 -18.45 3.72 -3.74
N ASP A 58 -19.10 4.35 -2.75
CA ASP A 58 -18.46 4.77 -1.50
C ASP A 58 -17.86 3.57 -0.76
N ASP A 59 -18.58 2.45 -0.67
CA ASP A 59 -18.10 1.21 -0.05
C ASP A 59 -16.88 0.65 -0.82
N ALA A 60 -16.93 0.65 -2.16
CA ALA A 60 -15.81 0.21 -3.00
C ALA A 60 -14.58 1.13 -2.87
N TRP A 61 -14.81 2.43 -2.73
CA TRP A 61 -13.76 3.43 -2.51
C TRP A 61 -13.06 3.23 -1.17
N ALA A 62 -13.84 3.02 -0.10
CA ALA A 62 -13.31 2.73 1.22
C ALA A 62 -12.52 1.41 1.24
N ALA A 63 -13.01 0.37 0.55
CA ALA A 63 -12.28 -0.89 0.42
C ALA A 63 -10.96 -0.75 -0.34
N LEU A 64 -10.93 0.10 -1.39
CA LEU A 64 -9.69 0.41 -2.11
C LEU A 64 -8.69 1.16 -1.23
N ALA A 65 -9.15 2.16 -0.48
CA ALA A 65 -8.31 2.90 0.46
C ALA A 65 -7.68 1.96 1.50
N GLN A 66 -8.48 1.11 2.14
CA GLN A 66 -7.99 0.11 3.09
C GLN A 66 -6.99 -0.86 2.45
N GLY A 67 -7.26 -1.31 1.22
CA GLY A 67 -6.35 -2.20 0.49
C GLY A 67 -4.99 -1.57 0.20
N LEU A 68 -4.94 -0.25 -0.04
CA LEU A 68 -3.69 0.49 -0.21
C LEU A 68 -2.94 0.62 1.12
N GLU A 69 -3.63 0.89 2.22
CA GLU A 69 -3.02 0.92 3.56
C GLU A 69 -2.42 -0.44 3.94
N ASP A 70 -3.15 -1.53 3.72
CA ASP A 70 -2.69 -2.88 3.97
C ASP A 70 -1.47 -3.23 3.09
N TYR A 71 -1.47 -2.77 1.83
CA TYR A 71 -0.34 -2.95 0.94
C TYR A 71 0.88 -2.17 1.40
N ALA A 72 0.74 -0.90 1.78
CA ALA A 72 1.83 -0.09 2.35
C ALA A 72 2.43 -0.75 3.61
N PHE A 73 1.58 -1.25 4.50
CA PHE A 73 2.02 -1.99 5.69
C PHE A 73 2.86 -3.24 5.33
N ASN A 74 2.44 -3.98 4.31
CA ASN A 74 3.19 -5.16 3.85
C ASN A 74 4.52 -4.78 3.20
N VAL A 75 4.57 -3.65 2.46
CA VAL A 75 5.82 -3.12 1.90
C VAL A 75 6.79 -2.75 3.03
N ASP A 76 6.32 -2.08 4.08
CA ASP A 76 7.12 -1.75 5.27
C ASP A 76 7.67 -2.97 5.99
N GLY A 77 6.85 -4.01 6.11
CA GLY A 77 7.29 -5.30 6.63
C GLY A 77 8.40 -5.93 5.76
N THR A 78 8.28 -5.78 4.44
CA THR A 78 9.27 -6.29 3.47
C THR A 78 10.58 -5.50 3.55
N ILE A 79 10.53 -4.17 3.67
CA ILE A 79 11.71 -3.31 3.89
C ILE A 79 12.46 -3.77 5.13
N SER A 80 11.75 -3.96 6.24
CA SER A 80 12.33 -4.38 7.52
C SER A 80 12.98 -5.77 7.43
N ALA A 81 12.35 -6.70 6.71
CA ALA A 81 12.89 -8.05 6.49
C ALA A 81 14.13 -8.04 5.58
N TYR A 82 14.15 -7.19 4.55
CA TYR A 82 15.29 -7.01 3.65
C TYR A 82 16.50 -6.48 4.42
N ALA A 83 16.32 -5.40 5.20
CA ALA A 83 17.37 -4.82 6.03
C ALA A 83 17.94 -5.82 7.06
N THR A 84 17.06 -6.58 7.72
CA THR A 84 17.49 -7.62 8.68
C THR A 84 18.35 -8.71 8.03
N THR A 85 18.00 -9.10 6.80
CA THR A 85 18.75 -10.11 6.04
C THR A 85 20.11 -9.57 5.60
N GLU A 86 20.16 -8.31 5.16
CA GLU A 86 21.40 -7.64 4.77
C GLU A 86 22.36 -7.52 5.96
N ASP A 87 21.86 -7.09 7.12
CA ASP A 87 22.64 -6.99 8.37
C ASP A 87 23.20 -8.36 8.80
N ALA A 88 22.36 -9.40 8.77
CA ALA A 88 22.78 -10.76 9.12
C ALA A 88 23.90 -11.25 8.19
N ASN A 89 23.77 -11.01 6.88
CA ASN A 89 24.79 -11.37 5.91
C ASN A 89 26.09 -10.59 6.15
N SER A 90 26.01 -9.29 6.44
CA SER A 90 27.17 -8.44 6.75
C SER A 90 27.97 -8.99 7.94
N VAL A 91 27.29 -9.39 9.02
CA VAL A 91 27.93 -10.01 10.20
C VAL A 91 28.61 -11.34 9.83
N VAL A 92 27.98 -12.18 9.02
CA VAL A 92 28.57 -13.45 8.56
C VAL A 92 29.85 -13.20 7.76
N PHE A 93 29.84 -12.23 6.84
CA PHE A 93 31.01 -11.88 6.04
C PHE A 93 32.16 -11.34 6.91
N GLN A 94 31.86 -10.48 7.90
CA GLN A 94 32.86 -9.96 8.84
C GLN A 94 33.49 -11.08 9.66
N ASN A 95 32.68 -12.02 10.17
CA ASN A 95 33.17 -13.18 10.93
C ASN A 95 34.05 -14.10 10.09
N LEU A 96 33.66 -14.35 8.83
CA LEU A 96 34.47 -15.16 7.91
C LEU A 96 35.80 -14.48 7.59
N ALA A 97 35.78 -13.17 7.37
CA ALA A 97 37.00 -12.39 7.15
C ALA A 97 37.92 -12.42 8.37
N ALA A 98 37.38 -12.26 9.58
CA ALA A 98 38.15 -12.34 10.83
C ALA A 98 38.76 -13.73 11.06
N ALA A 99 37.99 -14.81 10.80
CA ALA A 99 38.50 -16.18 10.90
C ALA A 99 39.64 -16.43 9.90
N SER A 100 39.51 -15.96 8.66
CA SER A 100 40.57 -16.12 7.64
C SER A 100 41.86 -15.38 7.98
N GLN A 101 41.79 -14.27 8.73
CA GLN A 101 42.97 -13.53 9.20
C GLN A 101 43.63 -14.22 10.41
N ALA A 102 42.84 -14.88 11.25
CA ALA A 102 43.35 -15.65 12.38
C ALA A 102 44.13 -16.91 11.93
N ASP A 103 43.72 -17.56 10.83
CA ASP A 103 44.41 -18.71 10.26
C ASP A 103 45.71 -18.34 9.48
N ALA A 104 45.93 -17.05 9.22
CA ALA A 104 47.10 -16.55 8.47
C ALA A 104 48.31 -16.16 9.37
N HIS A 105 48.17 -16.32 10.69
CA HIS A 105 49.19 -16.00 11.70
C HIS A 105 49.48 -17.19 12.63
#